data_AF-A0A9E1TE60-F1
#
_entry.id   AF-A0A9E1TE60-F1
#
_cell.length_a   1.000
_cell.length_b   1.000
_cell.length_c   1.000
_cell.angle_alpha   90.00
_cell.angle_beta   90.00
_cell.angle_gamma   90.00
#
_symmetry.space_group_name_H-M   'P 1'
#
loop_
_entity.id
_entity.type
_entity.pdbx_description
1 polymer ?
#
loop_
_entity_poly.entity_id
_entity_poly.type
_entity_poly.pdbx_seq_one_letter_code
_entity_poly.pdbx_strand_id
1 'polypeptide(L)' 'MGSVDVTFFAVAPGGPLTGRLSVPGDKSISHRVVMLAALADGTSEITGLSDGADVAHTLSIV' A
#
# COMPACT_ATOMS: atom_id res chain seq x y z
N MET A 1 -19.19 -4.17 17.56
CA MET A 1 -18.74 -3.59 16.27
C MET A 1 -18.48 -2.12 16.54
N GLY A 2 -17.22 -1.69 16.67
CA GLY A 2 -16.89 -0.29 17.01
C GLY A 2 -17.30 0.65 15.88
N SER A 3 -17.85 1.82 16.22
CA SER A 3 -18.13 2.90 15.28
C SER A 3 -16.80 3.39 14.68
N VAL A 4 -16.66 3.27 13.35
CA VAL A 4 -15.56 3.87 12.61
C VAL A 4 -15.88 5.34 12.43
N ASP A 5 -15.05 6.22 13.00
CA ASP A 5 -15.18 7.66 12.75
C ASP A 5 -14.76 7.95 11.32
N VAL A 6 -15.74 8.23 10.46
CA VAL A 6 -15.51 8.60 9.07
C VAL A 6 -15.33 10.12 9.01
N THR A 7 -14.13 10.56 8.66
CA THR A 7 -13.86 11.97 8.35
C THR A 7 -14.14 12.24 6.87
N PHE A 8 -14.97 13.24 6.59
CA PHE A 8 -15.22 13.70 5.22
C PHE A 8 -14.46 15.00 4.95
N PHE A 9 -13.82 15.07 3.80
CA PHE A 9 -13.19 16.29 3.30
C PHE A 9 -14.02 16.86 2.15
N ALA A 10 -14.44 18.12 2.29
CA ALA A 10 -14.99 18.89 1.18
C ALA A 10 -13.87 19.76 0.59
N VAL A 11 -13.64 19.65 -0.71
CA VAL A 11 -12.61 20.41 -1.43
C VAL A 11 -13.28 21.35 -2.41
N ALA A 12 -12.99 22.65 -2.31
CA ALA A 12 -13.43 23.65 -3.28
C ALA A 12 -12.45 23.71 -4.47
N PRO A 13 -12.90 24.15 -5.67
CA PRO A 13 -12.00 24.34 -6.81
C PRO A 13 -10.84 25.29 -6.48
N GLY A 14 -9.60 24.82 -6.64
CA GLY A 14 -8.37 25.57 -6.28
C GLY A 14 -7.50 26.01 -7.47
N GLY A 15 -7.97 25.80 -8.70
CA GLY A 15 -7.18 26.01 -9.92
C GLY A 15 -6.36 24.78 -10.34
N PRO A 16 -5.52 24.89 -11.39
CA PRO A 16 -4.73 23.77 -11.90
C PRO A 16 -3.69 23.28 -10.88
N LEU A 17 -3.59 21.97 -10.70
CA LEU A 17 -2.50 21.36 -9.93
C LEU A 17 -1.21 21.37 -10.73
N THR A 18 -0.11 21.81 -10.11
CA THR A 18 1.24 21.75 -10.68
C THR A 18 2.20 21.15 -9.67
N GLY A 19 3.11 20.30 -10.15
CA GLY A 19 4.10 19.66 -9.29
C GLY A 19 4.48 18.26 -9.76
N ARG A 20 5.23 17.57 -8.90
CA ARG A 20 5.64 16.18 -9.10
C ARG A 20 5.36 15.41 -7.82
N LEU A 21 4.91 14.17 -7.98
CA LEU A 21 4.73 13.23 -6.87
C LEU A 21 5.39 11.90 -7.20
N SER A 22 5.74 11.16 -6.16
CA SER A 22 6.12 9.75 -6.27
C SER A 22 4.91 8.90 -5.95
N VAL A 23 4.61 7.93 -6.80
CA VAL A 23 3.51 6.99 -6.56
C VAL A 23 4.03 5.89 -5.63
N PRO A 24 3.28 5.53 -4.56
CA PRO A 24 3.66 4.41 -3.70
C PRO A 24 3.62 3.08 -4.48
N GLY A 25 4.14 2.01 -3.87
CA GLY A 25 4.02 0.67 -4.41
C GLY A 25 2.56 0.26 -4.65
N ASP A 26 2.32 -0.54 -5.68
CA ASP A 26 0.98 -1.07 -5.96
C ASP A 26 0.59 -2.10 -4.90
N LYS A 27 -0.60 -1.94 -4.29
CA LYS A 27 -1.08 -2.81 -3.21
C LYS A 27 -1.23 -4.27 -3.67
N SER A 28 -1.80 -4.49 -4.85
CA SER A 28 -2.11 -5.84 -5.34
C SER A 28 -0.84 -6.59 -5.75
N ILE A 29 0.10 -5.91 -6.41
CA ILE A 29 1.41 -6.45 -6.76
C ILE A 29 2.19 -6.74 -5.48
N SER A 30 2.24 -5.80 -4.54
CA SER A 30 2.96 -5.98 -3.27
C SER A 30 2.46 -7.20 -2.50
N HIS A 31 1.14 -7.34 -2.37
CA HIS A 31 0.52 -8.48 -1.71
C HIS A 31 0.92 -9.82 -2.38
N ARG A 32 0.90 -9.86 -3.72
CA ARG A 32 1.30 -11.05 -4.49
C ARG A 32 2.79 -11.35 -4.38
N VAL A 33 3.65 -10.33 -4.41
CA VAL A 33 5.10 -10.48 -4.31
C VAL A 33 5.48 -11.05 -2.94
N VAL A 34 4.86 -10.58 -1.86
CA VAL A 34 5.07 -11.15 -0.51
C VAL A 34 4.70 -12.64 -0.47
N MET A 35 3.56 -13.03 -1.04
CA MET A 35 3.15 -14.43 -1.11
C MET A 35 4.12 -15.29 -1.94
N LEU A 36 4.59 -14.79 -3.07
CA LEU A 36 5.55 -15.50 -3.92
C LEU A 36 6.91 -15.65 -3.23
N ALA A 37 7.38 -14.61 -2.53
CA ALA A 37 8.61 -14.65 -1.77
C ALA A 37 8.57 -15.69 -0.63
N ALA A 38 7.41 -15.84 0.03
CA ALA A 38 7.22 -16.85 1.06
C ALA A 38 7.29 -18.30 0.54
N LEU A 39 7.06 -18.51 -0.76
CA LEU A 39 7.17 -19.81 -1.42
C LEU A 39 8.54 -20.07 -2.04
N ALA A 40 9.40 -19.05 -2.12
CA ALA A 40 10.70 -19.15 -2.77
C ALA A 40 11.74 -19.74 -1.82
N ASP A 41 12.63 -20.58 -2.36
CA ASP A 41 13.82 -21.01 -1.63
C ASP A 41 14.83 -19.86 -1.51
N GLY A 42 15.40 -19.67 -0.32
CA GLY A 42 16.44 -18.67 -0.08
C GLY A 42 15.91 -17.32 0.38
N THR A 43 16.57 -16.23 -0.05
CA THR A 43 16.25 -14.86 0.40
C THR A 43 15.74 -14.02 -0.76
N SER A 44 14.56 -13.42 -0.59
CA SER A 44 14.00 -12.45 -1.53
C SER A 44 14.26 -11.02 -1.04
N GLU A 45 14.82 -10.17 -1.90
CA GLU A 45 14.94 -8.74 -1.65
C GLU A 45 13.88 -8.00 -2.48
N ILE A 46 13.02 -7.24 -1.81
CA ILE A 46 11.89 -6.55 -2.44
C ILE A 46 11.98 -5.06 -2.12
N THR A 47 11.87 -4.21 -3.15
CA THR A 47 11.86 -2.75 -3.01
C THR A 47 10.55 -2.17 -3.54
N GLY A 48 10.16 -1.01 -3.02
CA GLY A 48 8.95 -0.32 -3.47
C GLY A 48 7.64 -1.02 -3.10
N LEU A 49 7.62 -1.77 -1.98
CA LEU A 49 6.38 -2.33 -1.44
C LEU A 49 5.40 -1.22 -1.06
N SER A 50 4.11 -1.48 -1.29
CA SER A 50 3.02 -0.66 -0.77
C SER A 50 3.04 -0.66 0.75
N ASP A 51 2.84 0.51 1.36
CA ASP A 51 2.71 0.74 2.80
C ASP A 51 1.28 0.51 3.32
N GLY A 52 0.38 -0.01 2.47
CA GLY A 52 -0.99 -0.32 2.85
C GLY A 52 -1.09 -1.41 3.92
N ALA A 53 -2.05 -1.27 4.83
CA ALA A 53 -2.28 -2.20 5.94
C ALA A 53 -2.45 -3.67 5.49
N ASP A 54 -3.06 -3.90 4.33
CA ASP A 54 -3.21 -5.26 3.77
C ASP A 54 -1.85 -5.93 3.52
N VAL A 55 -0.88 -5.20 3.00
CA VAL A 55 0.46 -5.75 2.70
C VAL A 55 1.24 -5.97 3.99
N ALA A 56 1.13 -5.06 4.95
CA ALA A 56 1.73 -5.22 6.28
C ALA A 56 1.16 -6.46 7.00
N HIS A 57 -0.15 -6.69 6.95
CA HIS A 57 -0.77 -7.88 7.53
C HIS A 57 -0.30 -9.15 6.84
N THR A 58 -0.24 -9.19 5.51
CA THR A 58 0.30 -10.35 4.78
C THR A 58 1.73 -10.64 5.20
N LEU A 59 2.59 -9.61 5.28
CA LEU A 59 3.98 -9.77 5.70
C LEU A 59 4.11 -10.31 7.13
N SER A 60 3.16 -10.00 8.02
CA SER A 60 3.18 -10.45 9.42
C SER A 60 2.79 -11.92 9.62
N ILE A 61 2.20 -12.57 8.61
CA ILE A 61 1.70 -13.95 8.71
C ILE A 61 2.44 -14.94 7.79
N VAL A 62 3.28 -14.44 6.87
CA VAL A 62 4.13 -15.27 6.01
C VAL A 62 5.48 -15.58 6.66
#